data_AF-A0A553DUA3-F1
#
_entry.id   AF-A0A553DUA3-F1
#
_cell.length_a   1.000
_cell.length_b   1.000
_cell.length_c   1.000
_cell.angle_alpha   90.00
_cell.angle_beta   90.00
_cell.angle_gamma   90.00
#
_symmetry.space_group_name_H-M   'P 1'
#
loop_
_entity.id
_entity.type
_entity.pdbx_description
1 polymer ?
#
loop_
_entity_poly.entity_id
_entity_poly.type
_entity_poly.pdbx_seq_one_letter_code
_entity_poly.pdbx_strand_id
1 'polypeptide(L)' 'MAQMILKGKEMIRINPTTKTKIEYSTNEGRSWISRYNSSSCGDFNDLTDNSKEILGLTTKGFYYSTNEGRSWMKRS' A
#
# COMPACT_ATOMS: atom_id res chain seq x y z
N MET A 1 -4.52 2.71 12.19
CA MET A 1 -3.29 3.51 12.36
C MET A 1 -2.23 2.72 11.62
N ALA A 2 -1.75 3.02 10.42
CA ALA A 2 -1.93 4.12 9.46
C ALA A 2 -2.34 3.53 8.09
N GLN A 3 -3.49 3.96 7.57
CA GLN A 3 -3.99 3.51 6.26
C GLN A 3 -3.36 4.29 5.10
N MET A 4 -2.49 5.26 5.38
CA MET A 4 -1.91 6.17 4.42
C MET A 4 -0.47 6.53 4.82
N ILE A 5 0.43 6.48 3.86
CA ILE A 5 1.85 6.83 3.99
C ILE A 5 2.23 7.85 2.91
N LEU A 6 3.30 8.59 3.16
CA LEU A 6 3.89 9.53 2.19
C LEU A 6 5.17 8.93 1.61
N LYS A 7 5.23 8.82 0.28
CA LYS A 7 6.41 8.38 -0.46
C LYS A 7 6.86 9.50 -1.38
N GLY A 8 7.82 10.30 -0.92
CA GLY A 8 8.25 11.50 -1.64
C GLY A 8 7.12 12.51 -1.79
N LYS A 9 6.67 12.76 -3.02
CA LYS A 9 5.53 13.65 -3.32
C LYS A 9 4.20 12.92 -3.49
N GLU A 10 4.20 11.59 -3.39
CA GLU A 10 3.00 10.78 -3.56
C GLU A 10 2.45 10.35 -2.20
N MET A 11 1.13 10.39 -2.03
CA MET A 11 0.43 9.75 -0.92
C MET A 11 0.02 8.36 -1.36
N ILE A 12 0.33 7.33 -0.59
CA ILE A 12 -0.09 5.96 -0.85
C ILE A 12 -1.01 5.52 0.28
N ARG A 13 -2.17 4.95 -0.04
CA ARG A 13 -3.14 4.49 0.95
C ARG A 13 -3.71 3.12 0.61
N ILE A 14 -4.26 2.48 1.63
CA ILE A 14 -5.14 1.32 1.49
C ILE A 14 -6.53 1.84 1.07
N ASN A 15 -7.17 1.21 0.08
CA ASN A 15 -8.53 1.58 -0.30
C ASN A 15 -9.50 1.28 0.87
N PRO A 16 -10.36 2.23 1.28
CA PRO A 16 -11.25 2.08 2.43
C PRO A 16 -12.38 1.07 2.21
N THR A 17 -12.76 0.82 0.96
CA THR A 17 -13.80 -0.12 0.56
C THR A 17 -13.23 -1.52 0.30
N THR A 18 -12.12 -1.60 -0.42
CA THR A 18 -11.45 -2.85 -0.80
C THR A 18 -10.03 -2.88 -0.27
N LYS A 19 -9.85 -3.40 0.94
CA LYS A 19 -8.54 -3.46 1.59
C LYS A 19 -7.48 -4.25 0.82
N THR A 20 -7.85 -5.03 -0.20
CA THR A 20 -6.95 -5.71 -1.13
C THR A 20 -6.30 -4.78 -2.17
N LYS A 21 -6.76 -3.53 -2.25
CA LYS A 21 -6.36 -2.54 -3.23
C LYS A 21 -5.55 -1.42 -2.59
N ILE A 22 -4.42 -1.09 -3.20
CA ILE A 22 -3.58 0.06 -2.83
C ILE A 22 -3.80 1.15 -3.86
N GLU A 23 -3.95 2.37 -3.37
CA GLU A 23 -4.14 3.56 -4.19
C GLU A 23 -3.06 4.59 -3.89
N TYR A 24 -2.75 5.43 -4.87
CA TYR A 24 -1.84 6.53 -4.69
C TYR A 24 -2.45 7.84 -5.20
N SER A 25 -1.97 8.96 -4.66
CA SER A 25 -2.35 10.30 -5.04
C SER A 25 -1.11 11.16 -5.21
N THR A 26 -1.04 11.88 -6.33
CA THR A 26 -0.03 12.91 -6.59
C THR A 26 -0.54 14.32 -6.27
N ASN A 27 -1.83 14.45 -5.94
CA ASN A 27 -2.55 15.73 -5.83
C ASN A 27 -3.06 15.92 -4.40
N GLU A 28 -2.22 15.61 -3.40
CA GLU A 28 -2.54 15.79 -1.97
C GLU A 28 -3.85 15.12 -1.53
N GLY A 29 -4.18 13.95 -2.12
CA GLY A 29 -5.38 13.20 -1.77
C GLY A 29 -6.67 13.67 -2.45
N ARG A 30 -6.60 14.63 -3.39
CA ARG A 30 -7.77 15.06 -4.20
C ARG A 30 -8.29 13.97 -5.14
N SER A 31 -7.39 13.13 -5.66
CA SER A 31 -7.74 12.03 -6.55
C SER A 31 -6.82 10.84 -6.30
N TRP A 32 -7.38 9.64 -6.40
CA TRP A 32 -6.68 8.40 -6.04
C TRP A 32 -6.70 7.45 -7.24
N ILE A 33 -5.52 6.96 -7.59
CA ILE A 33 -5.31 6.07 -8.72
C ILE A 33 -4.93 4.71 -8.14
N SER A 34 -5.52 3.64 -8.69
CA SER A 34 -5.17 2.28 -8.30
C SER A 34 -3.73 1.97 -8.66
N ARG A 35 -2.89 1.62 -7.68
CA ARG A 35 -1.52 1.14 -7.91
C ARG A 35 -1.42 -0.37 -7.91
N TYR A 36 -2.17 -1.01 -7.01
CA TYR A 36 -2.22 -2.46 -6.88
C TYR A 36 -3.66 -2.91 -6.62
N ASN A 37 -4.08 -3.94 -7.33
CA ASN A 37 -5.42 -4.50 -7.23
C ASN A 37 -5.35 -6.03 -7.41
N SER A 38 -4.87 -6.73 -6.39
CA SER A 38 -4.84 -8.19 -6.40
C SER A 38 -5.09 -8.79 -5.02
N SER A 39 -5.88 -9.86 -4.99
CA SER A 39 -6.23 -10.63 -3.79
C SER A 39 -5.11 -11.58 -3.32
N SER A 40 -3.99 -11.66 -4.05
CA SER A 40 -2.86 -12.52 -3.71
C SER A 40 -2.34 -12.24 -2.30
N CYS A 41 -2.17 -10.95 -1.95
CA CYS A 41 -1.66 -10.52 -0.65
C CYS A 41 -2.71 -10.57 0.48
N GLY A 42 -4.00 -10.68 0.16
CA GLY A 42 -5.09 -10.56 1.14
C GLY A 42 -5.44 -9.11 1.47
N ASP A 43 -6.12 -8.89 2.59
CA ASP A 43 -6.54 -7.56 3.01
C ASP A 43 -5.40 -6.84 3.72
N PHE A 44 -5.02 -5.66 3.22
CA PHE A 44 -4.08 -4.79 3.90
C PHE A 44 -4.75 -4.15 5.11
N ASN A 45 -4.16 -4.36 6.28
CA ASN A 45 -4.59 -3.75 7.54
C ASN A 45 -3.75 -2.50 7.83
N ASP A 46 -2.46 -2.55 7.49
CA ASP A 46 -1.53 -1.47 7.77
C ASP A 46 -0.49 -1.27 6.67
N LEU A 47 -0.03 -0.03 6.49
CA LEU A 47 1.08 0.33 5.63
C LEU A 47 2.12 1.14 6.43
N THR A 48 3.38 0.73 6.32
CA THR A 48 4.52 1.45 6.90
C THR A 48 5.52 1.78 5.81
N ASP A 49 5.94 3.04 5.71
CA ASP A 49 7.04 3.42 4.84
C ASP A 49 8.38 3.15 5.51
N ASN A 50 9.27 2.42 4.85
CA ASN A 50 10.62 2.12 5.32
C ASN A 50 11.68 2.74 4.39
N SER A 51 11.44 3.95 3.84
CA SER A 51 12.33 4.72 2.94
C SER A 51 12.75 4.01 1.64
N LYS A 52 13.37 2.83 1.70
CA LYS A 52 13.75 1.95 0.59
C LYS A 52 12.60 1.04 0.12
N GLU A 53 11.69 0.69 1.01
CA GLU A 53 10.58 -0.21 0.71
C GLU A 53 9.32 0.24 1.48
N ILE A 54 8.18 -0.33 1.12
CA ILE A 54 6.91 -0.17 1.82
C ILE A 54 6.58 -1.52 2.44
N LEU A 55 6.28 -1.52 3.74
CA LEU A 55 5.82 -2.69 4.45
C LEU A 55 4.29 -2.65 4.55
N GLY A 56 3.67 -3.81 4.39
CA GLY A 56 2.23 -3.98 4.38
C GLY A 56 1.85 -5.15 5.27
N LEU A 57 1.15 -4.87 6.37
CA LEU A 57 0.60 -5.92 7.22
C LEU A 57 -0.73 -6.36 6.60
N THR A 58 -0.82 -7.62 6.18
CA THR A 58 -2.05 -8.17 5.61
C THR A 58 -2.60 -9.33 6.43
N THR A 59 -3.85 -9.73 6.16
CA THR A 59 -4.47 -10.90 6.79
C THR A 59 -3.79 -12.22 6.41
N LYS A 60 -3.05 -12.28 5.29
CA LYS A 60 -2.31 -13.48 4.85
C LYS A 60 -0.85 -13.49 5.32
N GLY A 61 -0.41 -12.46 6.04
CA GLY A 61 0.94 -12.34 6.58
C GLY A 61 1.57 -10.98 6.29
N PHE A 62 2.88 -10.91 6.46
CA PHE A 62 3.64 -9.69 6.24
C PHE A 62 4.08 -9.61 4.77
N TYR A 63 3.86 -8.45 4.14
CA TYR A 63 4.27 -8.19 2.77
C TYR A 63 5.16 -6.94 2.70
N TYR A 64 5.99 -6.86 1.68
CA TYR A 64 6.82 -5.70 1.40
C TYR A 64 6.85 -5.36 -0.09
N SER A 65 7.10 -4.11 -0.42
CA SER A 65 7.18 -3.59 -1.78
C SER A 65 8.40 -2.70 -1.93
N THR A 66 9.30 -3.07 -2.83
CA THR A 66 10.47 -2.26 -3.23
C THR A 66 10.18 -1.35 -4.42
N ASN A 67 9.01 -1.49 -5.05
CA ASN A 67 8.60 -0.77 -6.26
C ASN A 67 7.43 0.17 -5.96
N GLU A 68 7.52 0.92 -4.86
CA GLU A 68 6.56 1.99 -4.50
C GLU A 68 5.10 1.51 -4.39
N GLY A 69 4.87 0.24 -4.04
CA GLY A 69 3.53 -0.33 -3.87
C GLY A 69 2.91 -0.91 -5.14
N ARG A 70 3.66 -1.00 -6.25
CA ARG A 70 3.21 -1.64 -7.50
C ARG A 70 3.16 -3.17 -7.42
N SER A 71 4.08 -3.75 -6.64
CA SER A 71 4.22 -5.19 -6.49
C SER A 71 4.55 -5.51 -5.04
N TRP A 72 3.97 -6.58 -4.51
CA TRP A 72 4.11 -6.95 -3.11
C TRP A 72 4.66 -8.37 -3.03
N MET A 73 5.68 -8.56 -2.20
CA MET A 73 6.32 -9.84 -1.96
C MET A 73 6.09 -10.21 -0.50
N LYS A 74 5.77 -11.48 -0.24
CA LYS A 74 5.60 -11.97 1.13
C LYS A 74 6.95 -11.95 1.82
N ARG A 75 7.04 -11.32 2.99
CA ARG A 75 8.17 -11.45 3.91
C ARG A 75 7.86 -12.69 4.76
N SER A 76 8.56 -13.79 4.47
CA SER A 76 8.36 -15.11 5.08
C SER A 76 8.49 -15.08 6.59
#